data_AF-X7Z4B2-F1
#
_entry.id   AF-X7Z4B2-F1
#
_cell.length_a   1.000
_cell.length_b   1.000
_cell.length_c   1.000
_cell.angle_alpha   90.00
_cell.angle_beta   90.00
_cell.angle_gamma   90.00
#
_symmetry.space_group_name_H-M   'P 1'
#
loop_
_entity.id
_entity.type
_entity.pdbx_description
1 polymer ?
#
loop_
_entity_poly.entity_id
_entity_poly.type
_entity_poly.pdbx_seq_one_letter_code
_entity_poly.pdbx_strand_id
1 'polypeptide(L)'
;MIVDGEHIWQYLADTARKHHLDEHIRFNTYVRSADWDSTTDTWTIRAEQNGPGDRQDKTYRCRFVFFGTGYYDYDNPYTPTFPGIENFTGEVVHPQHWPESLDCTGKRCVVIGSGATAVSLIPTLAQQAAHVTMLQRTPSYMISAPQVEPTAIAIRKLLPLRVAHWLVRWRNAIVGVLLWEVSRRAPEFMKRRLRRIAEYNLPEGYDIDTHFKPPYNPGISGCASWSTPTSTRRSATAVSTSSPTTSTTWTPPASC
;
A
#
# COMPACT_ATOMS: atom_id res chain seq x y z
N MET A 1 7.34 13.25 5.90
CA MET A 1 8.07 13.07 4.63
C MET A 1 7.72 11.69 4.14
N ILE A 2 6.74 11.62 3.26
CA ILE A 2 6.57 10.45 2.41
C ILE A 2 7.66 10.60 1.35
N VAL A 3 8.40 9.52 1.10
CA VAL A 3 9.55 9.51 0.20
C VAL A 3 9.14 8.68 -1.02
N ASP A 4 9.46 9.16 -2.22
CA ASP A 4 9.12 8.47 -3.46
C ASP A 4 9.80 7.09 -3.54
N GLY A 5 9.16 6.16 -4.25
CA GLY A 5 9.64 4.78 -4.37
C GLY A 5 11.06 4.68 -4.93
N GLU A 6 11.41 5.53 -5.89
CA GLU A 6 12.74 5.61 -6.49
C GLU A 6 13.81 5.96 -5.45
N HIS A 7 13.55 6.95 -4.59
CA HIS A 7 14.47 7.32 -3.51
C HIS A 7 14.64 6.20 -2.48
N ILE A 8 13.58 5.44 -2.19
CA ILE A 8 13.66 4.26 -1.30
C ILE A 8 14.53 3.17 -1.96
N TRP A 9 14.28 2.86 -3.22
CA TRP A 9 15.05 1.88 -3.98
C TRP A 9 16.53 2.26 -4.06
N GLN A 10 16.81 3.52 -4.39
CA GLN A 10 18.17 4.02 -4.50
C GLN A 10 18.89 4.00 -3.16
N TYR A 11 18.23 4.40 -2.07
CA TYR A 11 18.79 4.27 -0.73
C TYR A 11 19.15 2.83 -0.39
N LEU A 12 18.28 1.85 -0.71
CA LEU A 12 18.55 0.43 -0.46
C LEU A 12 19.72 -0.08 -1.32
N ALA A 13 19.75 0.28 -2.61
CA ALA A 13 20.82 -0.09 -3.52
C ALA A 13 22.16 0.52 -3.09
N ASP A 14 22.19 1.79 -2.72
CA ASP A 14 23.38 2.49 -2.23
C ASP A 14 23.86 1.90 -0.91
N THR A 15 22.94 1.57 -0.01
CA THR A 15 23.28 0.92 1.27
C THR A 15 23.87 -0.47 1.04
N ALA A 16 23.28 -1.27 0.13
CA ALA A 16 23.80 -2.59 -0.22
C ALA A 16 25.23 -2.49 -0.77
N ARG A 17 25.46 -1.60 -1.76
CA ARG A 17 26.79 -1.36 -2.35
C ARG A 17 27.80 -0.84 -1.35
N LYS A 18 27.42 0.15 -0.53
CA LYS A 18 28.30 0.75 0.49
C LYS A 18 28.83 -0.27 1.49
N HIS A 19 28.04 -1.30 1.78
CA HIS A 19 28.37 -2.35 2.73
C HIS A 19 28.74 -3.68 2.05
N HIS A 20 28.95 -3.69 0.73
CA HIS A 20 29.32 -4.88 -0.06
C HIS A 20 28.33 -6.06 0.10
N LEU A 21 27.07 -5.77 0.40
CA LEU A 21 26.04 -6.80 0.62
C LEU A 21 25.55 -7.40 -0.71
N ASP A 22 25.60 -6.62 -1.79
CA ASP A 22 25.22 -7.02 -3.14
C ASP A 22 26.04 -8.21 -3.65
N GLU A 23 27.33 -8.30 -3.28
CA GLU A 23 28.22 -9.43 -3.60
C GLU A 23 27.74 -10.76 -2.99
N HIS A 24 27.00 -10.68 -1.88
CA HIS A 24 26.45 -11.82 -1.14
C HIS A 24 25.01 -12.16 -1.54
N ILE A 25 24.35 -11.32 -2.34
CA ILE A 25 22.99 -11.56 -2.79
C ILE A 25 23.02 -12.36 -4.11
N ARG A 26 22.11 -13.32 -4.24
CA ARG A 26 21.84 -14.03 -5.49
C ARG A 26 20.50 -13.56 -6.01
N PHE A 27 20.52 -12.54 -6.87
CA PHE A 27 19.32 -12.08 -7.56
C PHE A 27 18.81 -13.14 -8.54
N ASN A 28 17.57 -12.96 -9.02
CA ASN A 28 16.92 -13.90 -9.95
C ASN A 28 16.97 -15.36 -9.47
N THR A 29 16.82 -15.57 -8.16
CA THR A 29 16.89 -16.90 -7.52
C THR A 29 15.62 -17.11 -6.70
N TYR A 30 14.74 -18.00 -7.18
CA TYR A 30 13.48 -18.34 -6.53
C TYR A 30 13.66 -19.57 -5.64
N VAL A 31 13.48 -19.44 -4.33
CA VAL A 31 13.58 -20.56 -3.39
C VAL A 31 12.27 -21.36 -3.40
N ARG A 32 12.35 -22.67 -3.69
CA ARG A 32 11.21 -23.59 -3.76
C ARG A 32 10.97 -24.33 -2.45
N SER A 33 12.04 -24.78 -1.80
CA SER A 33 11.95 -25.50 -0.53
C SER A 33 13.14 -25.21 0.37
N ALA A 34 12.90 -25.38 1.66
CA ALA A 34 13.92 -25.38 2.71
C ALA A 34 13.66 -26.59 3.61
N ASP A 35 14.54 -27.57 3.54
CA ASP A 35 14.35 -28.88 4.17
C ASP A 35 15.40 -29.06 5.28
N TRP A 36 14.98 -29.26 6.53
CA TRP A 36 15.87 -29.51 7.67
C TRP A 36 16.26 -30.98 7.75
N ASP A 37 17.55 -31.25 7.93
CA ASP A 37 18.09 -32.59 8.19
C ASP A 37 18.77 -32.61 9.57
N SER A 38 18.15 -33.34 10.51
CA SER A 38 18.64 -33.49 11.88
C SER A 38 19.85 -34.42 12.01
N THR A 39 20.19 -35.21 10.98
CA THR A 39 21.39 -36.06 11.02
C THR A 39 22.66 -35.25 10.75
N THR A 40 22.53 -34.13 10.04
CA THR A 40 23.64 -33.25 9.69
C THR A 40 23.53 -31.86 10.31
N ASP A 41 22.47 -31.60 11.07
CA ASP A 41 22.12 -30.29 11.64
C ASP A 41 22.21 -29.14 10.62
N THR A 42 21.69 -29.39 9.40
CA THR A 42 21.70 -28.42 8.30
C THR A 42 20.37 -28.35 7.57
N TRP A 43 20.11 -27.16 7.01
CA TRP A 43 19.08 -26.93 6.02
C TRP A 43 19.62 -27.19 4.61
N THR A 44 18.80 -27.80 3.77
CA THR A 44 18.99 -27.89 2.33
C THR A 44 17.97 -26.98 1.64
N ILE A 45 18.47 -25.96 0.93
CA ILE A 45 17.65 -25.00 0.20
C ILE A 45 17.67 -25.37 -1.27
N ARG A 46 16.50 -25.64 -1.85
CA ARG A 46 16.34 -25.85 -3.29
C ARG A 46 15.82 -24.57 -3.92
N ALA A 47 16.54 -24.07 -4.91
CA ALA A 47 16.20 -22.84 -5.59
C ALA A 47 16.37 -22.98 -7.10
N GLU A 48 15.71 -22.09 -7.81
CA GLU A 48 15.77 -21.98 -9.25
C GLU A 48 16.37 -20.63 -9.60
N GLN A 49 17.48 -20.66 -10.31
CA GLN A 49 18.19 -19.48 -10.73
C GLN A 49 17.91 -19.19 -12.20
N ASN A 50 17.75 -17.90 -12.51
CA ASN A 50 17.38 -17.32 -13.81
C ASN A 50 15.90 -17.55 -14.21
N GLY A 51 15.43 -16.71 -15.13
CA GLY A 51 14.02 -16.64 -15.55
C GLY A 51 13.59 -17.76 -16.52
N PRO A 52 12.33 -17.73 -16.98
CA PRO A 52 11.79 -18.71 -17.93
C PRO A 52 12.64 -18.76 -19.22
N GLY A 53 13.28 -19.90 -19.48
CA GLY A 53 14.13 -20.12 -20.67
C GLY A 53 15.58 -20.51 -20.38
N ASP A 54 16.12 -20.21 -19.20
CA ASP A 54 17.49 -20.57 -18.78
C ASP A 54 17.54 -21.02 -17.31
N ARG A 55 16.47 -21.71 -16.89
CA ARG A 55 16.23 -22.11 -15.50
C ARG A 55 17.27 -23.15 -15.07
N GLN A 56 18.03 -22.81 -14.04
CA GLN A 56 19.03 -23.68 -13.44
C GLN A 56 18.65 -24.04 -12.01
N ASP A 57 18.52 -25.33 -11.73
CA ASP A 57 18.33 -25.81 -10.38
C ASP A 57 19.61 -25.66 -9.57
N LYS A 58 19.51 -25.05 -8.39
CA LYS A 58 20.59 -24.85 -7.43
C LYS A 58 20.20 -25.43 -6.07
N THR A 59 21.18 -26.04 -5.42
CA THR A 59 21.05 -26.53 -4.05
C THR A 59 22.08 -25.83 -3.17
N TYR A 60 21.64 -25.30 -2.04
CA TYR A 60 22.49 -24.70 -1.03
C TYR A 60 22.34 -25.45 0.30
N ARG A 61 23.42 -25.53 1.08
CA ARG A 61 23.39 -26.07 2.44
C ARG A 61 23.85 -25.01 3.44
N CYS A 62 23.12 -24.88 4.55
CA CYS A 62 23.45 -23.92 5.60
C CYS A 62 22.97 -24.41 6.97
N ARG A 63 23.49 -23.82 8.05
CA ARG A 63 23.05 -24.13 9.42
C ARG A 63 21.87 -23.29 9.87
N PHE A 64 21.75 -22.07 9.35
CA PHE A 64 20.72 -21.11 9.71
C PHE A 64 20.01 -20.59 8.47
N VAL A 65 18.72 -20.32 8.61
CA VAL A 65 17.86 -19.75 7.58
C VAL A 65 17.06 -18.62 8.22
N PHE A 66 17.07 -17.45 7.58
CA PHE A 66 16.26 -16.30 7.98
C PHE A 66 15.32 -15.94 6.83
N PHE A 67 14.02 -16.02 7.09
CA PHE A 67 12.99 -15.69 6.09
C PHE A 67 12.66 -14.20 6.12
N GLY A 68 13.23 -13.47 5.15
CA GLY A 68 12.88 -12.08 4.84
C GLY A 68 11.94 -11.97 3.65
N THR A 69 10.98 -12.89 3.50
CA THR A 69 10.14 -13.06 2.28
C THR A 69 9.05 -12.01 2.11
N GLY A 70 8.88 -11.11 3.08
CA GLY A 70 7.74 -10.21 3.14
C GLY A 70 6.43 -10.95 3.48
N TYR A 71 5.33 -10.21 3.46
CA TYR A 71 3.98 -10.71 3.83
C TYR A 71 2.97 -10.60 2.68
N TYR A 72 3.39 -10.09 1.52
CA TYR A 72 2.57 -10.00 0.33
C TYR A 72 2.83 -11.20 -0.57
N ASP A 73 1.76 -11.80 -1.08
CA ASP A 73 1.81 -12.78 -2.16
C ASP A 73 1.89 -12.01 -3.50
N TYR A 74 3.06 -12.02 -4.12
CA TYR A 74 3.32 -11.38 -5.40
C TYR A 74 3.02 -12.30 -6.59
N ASP A 75 2.98 -13.62 -6.35
CA ASP A 75 2.71 -14.64 -7.36
C ASP A 75 1.20 -14.70 -7.62
N ASN A 76 0.39 -14.62 -6.56
CA ASN A 76 -1.07 -14.69 -6.61
C ASN A 76 -1.70 -13.50 -5.87
N PRO A 77 -1.62 -12.27 -6.44
CA PRO A 77 -2.32 -11.14 -5.87
C PRO A 77 -3.81 -11.43 -5.77
N TYR A 78 -4.42 -11.05 -4.64
CA TYR A 78 -5.86 -11.19 -4.50
C TYR A 78 -6.59 -10.26 -5.47
N THR A 79 -7.27 -10.81 -6.45
CA THR A 79 -8.19 -10.07 -7.32
C THR A 79 -9.60 -10.62 -7.09
N PRO A 80 -10.56 -9.82 -6.61
CA PRO A 80 -11.93 -10.27 -6.47
C PRO A 80 -12.51 -10.61 -7.85
N THR A 81 -13.36 -11.63 -7.90
CA THR A 81 -14.09 -11.98 -9.12
C THR A 81 -15.18 -10.93 -9.36
N PHE A 82 -15.15 -10.33 -10.55
CA PHE A 82 -16.19 -9.41 -11.00
C PHE A 82 -16.99 -10.11 -12.10
N PRO A 83 -18.25 -10.51 -11.83
CA PRO A 83 -19.10 -11.10 -12.88
C PRO A 83 -19.23 -10.14 -14.06
N GLY A 84 -18.98 -10.62 -15.28
CA GLY A 84 -19.08 -9.81 -16.50
C GLY A 84 -17.83 -8.98 -16.83
N ILE A 85 -16.73 -9.12 -16.08
CA ILE A 85 -15.49 -8.37 -16.32
C ILE A 85 -14.90 -8.63 -17.71
N GLU A 86 -15.12 -9.81 -18.26
CA GLU A 86 -14.74 -10.20 -19.62
C GLU A 86 -15.41 -9.35 -20.70
N ASN A 87 -16.54 -8.71 -20.40
CA ASN A 87 -17.23 -7.79 -21.31
C ASN A 87 -16.71 -6.35 -21.20
N PHE A 88 -15.84 -6.07 -20.23
CA PHE A 88 -15.24 -4.77 -20.09
C PHE A 88 -14.14 -4.60 -21.13
N THR A 89 -14.32 -3.61 -22.01
CA THR A 89 -13.39 -3.38 -23.14
C THR A 89 -12.19 -2.51 -22.78
N GLY A 90 -12.14 -1.99 -21.55
CA GLY A 90 -11.02 -1.19 -21.07
C GLY A 90 -9.94 -2.04 -20.43
N GLU A 91 -8.80 -1.41 -20.14
CA GLU A 91 -7.69 -2.09 -19.46
C GLU A 91 -7.99 -2.31 -17.98
N VAL A 92 -7.61 -3.49 -17.46
CA VAL A 92 -7.77 -3.87 -16.05
C VAL A 92 -6.38 -4.14 -15.48
N VAL A 93 -5.94 -3.28 -14.56
CA VAL A 93 -4.57 -3.32 -14.02
C VAL A 93 -4.55 -3.64 -12.54
N HIS A 94 -3.81 -4.67 -12.13
CA HIS A 94 -3.58 -4.90 -10.70
C HIS A 94 -2.42 -4.01 -10.21
N PRO A 95 -2.54 -3.26 -9.10
CA PRO A 95 -1.49 -2.35 -8.63
C PRO A 95 -0.13 -2.99 -8.31
N GLN A 96 -0.09 -4.30 -8.02
CA GLN A 96 1.19 -5.02 -7.85
C GLN A 96 1.90 -5.32 -9.17
N HIS A 97 1.17 -5.29 -10.29
CA HIS A 97 1.68 -5.57 -11.63
C HIS A 97 1.41 -4.37 -12.54
N TRP A 98 1.92 -3.21 -12.12
CA TRP A 98 1.72 -1.95 -12.83
C TRP A 98 2.52 -1.93 -14.14
N PRO A 99 1.87 -1.77 -15.31
CA PRO A 99 2.58 -1.68 -16.59
C PRO A 99 3.30 -0.34 -16.70
N GLU A 100 4.56 -0.36 -17.13
CA GLU A 100 5.31 0.88 -17.42
C GLU A 100 4.67 1.69 -18.55
N SER A 101 3.98 1.01 -19.48
CA SER A 101 3.30 1.62 -20.63
C SER A 101 1.92 2.17 -20.33
N LEU A 102 1.42 2.06 -19.09
CA LEU A 102 0.06 2.49 -18.77
C LEU A 102 -0.06 4.02 -18.75
N ASP A 103 -0.70 4.58 -19.78
CA ASP A 103 -1.05 5.99 -19.83
C ASP A 103 -2.52 6.21 -19.44
N CYS A 104 -2.75 7.06 -18.45
CA CYS A 104 -4.08 7.42 -17.96
C CYS A 104 -4.54 8.80 -18.45
N THR A 105 -3.73 9.50 -19.24
CA THR A 105 -3.97 10.89 -19.65
C THR A 105 -5.28 11.04 -20.41
N GLY A 106 -6.17 11.92 -19.94
CA GLY A 106 -7.47 12.16 -20.57
C GLY A 106 -8.46 10.99 -20.49
N LYS A 107 -8.11 9.89 -19.82
CA LYS A 107 -8.98 8.72 -19.65
C LYS A 107 -9.86 8.87 -18.41
N ARG A 108 -11.03 8.23 -18.42
CA ARG A 108 -11.86 8.08 -17.20
C ARG A 108 -11.42 6.81 -16.50
N CYS A 109 -11.04 6.91 -15.24
CA CYS A 109 -10.40 5.88 -14.43
C CYS A 109 -11.31 5.50 -13.25
N VAL A 110 -11.73 4.24 -13.11
CA VAL A 110 -12.27 3.74 -11.82
C VAL A 110 -11.12 3.15 -11.02
N VAL A 111 -11.05 3.33 -9.70
CA VAL A 111 -10.13 2.66 -8.77
C VAL A 111 -10.97 1.89 -7.75
N ILE A 112 -10.83 0.56 -7.70
CA ILE A 112 -11.61 -0.28 -6.78
C ILE A 112 -10.82 -0.49 -5.49
N GLY A 113 -11.40 -0.05 -4.37
CA GLY A 113 -10.80 -0.15 -3.04
C GLY A 113 -10.51 1.21 -2.41
N SER A 114 -10.42 1.21 -1.09
CA SER A 114 -10.21 2.40 -0.23
C SER A 114 -9.02 2.21 0.73
N GLY A 115 -8.13 1.27 0.42
CA GLY A 115 -6.93 0.97 1.22
C GLY A 115 -5.78 1.95 0.96
N ALA A 116 -4.66 1.74 1.65
CA ALA A 116 -3.48 2.59 1.53
C ALA A 116 -3.02 2.76 0.07
N THR A 117 -3.01 1.68 -0.72
CA THR A 117 -2.66 1.70 -2.15
C THR A 117 -3.57 2.63 -2.96
N ALA A 118 -4.89 2.60 -2.71
CA ALA A 118 -5.83 3.49 -3.42
C ALA A 118 -5.61 4.95 -3.02
N VAL A 119 -5.40 5.22 -1.72
CA VAL A 119 -5.16 6.57 -1.18
C VAL A 119 -3.86 7.18 -1.73
N SER A 120 -2.83 6.37 -1.99
CA SER A 120 -1.60 6.85 -2.64
C SER A 120 -1.73 6.99 -4.15
N LEU A 121 -2.52 6.13 -4.80
CA LEU A 121 -2.64 6.08 -6.25
C LEU A 121 -3.56 7.16 -6.83
N ILE A 122 -4.72 7.37 -6.20
CA ILE A 122 -5.78 8.27 -6.69
C ILE A 122 -5.27 9.71 -6.87
N PRO A 123 -4.52 10.33 -5.93
CA PRO A 123 -4.04 11.71 -6.11
C PRO A 123 -3.10 11.88 -7.30
N THR A 124 -2.32 10.86 -7.65
CA THR A 124 -1.44 10.88 -8.83
C THR A 124 -2.25 10.72 -10.11
N LEU A 125 -3.21 9.78 -10.14
CA LEU A 125 -4.09 9.61 -11.29
C LEU A 125 -4.94 10.84 -11.57
N ALA A 126 -5.45 11.50 -10.52
CA ALA A 126 -6.30 12.68 -10.64
C ALA A 126 -5.59 13.89 -11.27
N GLN A 127 -4.25 13.90 -11.33
CA GLN A 127 -3.48 14.94 -12.02
C GLN A 127 -3.44 14.76 -13.54
N GLN A 128 -3.67 13.54 -14.04
CA GLN A 128 -3.48 13.19 -15.46
C GLN A 128 -4.77 12.71 -16.13
N ALA A 129 -5.58 11.93 -15.41
CA ALA A 129 -6.83 11.38 -15.90
C ALA A 129 -7.89 12.47 -16.06
N ALA A 130 -8.81 12.29 -17.02
CA ALA A 130 -9.95 13.19 -17.19
C ALA A 130 -10.93 13.10 -16.01
N HIS A 131 -11.07 11.92 -15.42
CA HIS A 131 -11.90 11.71 -14.24
C HIS A 131 -11.44 10.46 -13.47
N VAL A 132 -11.43 10.52 -12.14
CA VAL A 132 -11.10 9.37 -11.29
C VAL A 132 -12.27 9.08 -10.34
N THR A 133 -12.79 7.85 -10.38
CA THR A 133 -13.87 7.37 -9.52
C THR A 133 -13.32 6.33 -8.55
N MET A 134 -13.40 6.58 -7.24
CA MET A 134 -13.07 5.55 -6.24
C MET A 134 -14.29 4.71 -5.91
N LEU A 135 -14.27 3.42 -6.27
CA LEU A 135 -15.29 2.45 -5.88
C LEU A 135 -14.91 1.83 -4.53
N GLN A 136 -15.63 2.20 -3.47
CA GLN A 136 -15.35 1.74 -2.10
C GLN A 136 -16.46 0.83 -1.58
N ARG A 137 -16.12 -0.39 -1.15
CA ARG A 137 -17.05 -1.27 -0.42
C ARG A 137 -17.22 -0.85 1.03
N THR A 138 -16.13 -0.44 1.67
CA THR A 138 -16.11 0.01 3.06
C THR A 138 -15.28 1.28 3.13
N PRO A 139 -15.82 2.39 3.63
CA PRO A 139 -15.06 3.63 3.73
C PRO A 139 -13.89 3.49 4.71
N SER A 140 -12.88 4.33 4.51
CA SER A 140 -11.70 4.43 5.37
C SER A 140 -11.65 5.81 6.02
N TYR A 141 -11.15 5.88 7.25
CA TYR A 141 -10.83 7.18 7.86
C TYR A 141 -9.68 7.84 7.09
N MET A 142 -9.87 9.08 6.65
CA MET A 142 -8.87 9.84 5.92
C MET A 142 -8.49 11.10 6.69
N ILE A 143 -7.21 11.47 6.62
CA ILE A 143 -6.69 12.72 7.16
C ILE A 143 -5.79 13.30 6.07
N SER A 144 -6.01 14.57 5.72
CA SER A 144 -5.07 15.33 4.92
C SER A 144 -3.90 15.75 5.82
N ALA A 145 -2.70 15.25 5.52
CA ALA A 145 -1.48 15.61 6.22
C ALA A 145 -0.49 16.23 5.22
N PRO A 146 0.20 17.32 5.58
CA PRO A 146 1.17 17.94 4.68
C PRO A 146 2.37 17.01 4.47
N GLN A 147 2.86 16.95 3.23
CA GLN A 147 4.04 16.16 2.86
C GLN A 147 5.29 16.55 3.68
N VAL A 148 5.44 17.86 3.87
CA VAL A 148 6.48 18.47 4.69
C VAL A 148 5.83 19.29 5.78
N GLU A 149 6.11 18.91 7.03
CA GLU A 149 5.62 19.59 8.21
C GLU A 149 6.27 20.98 8.36
N PRO A 150 5.51 22.09 8.30
CA PRO A 150 6.07 23.44 8.43
C PRO A 150 6.82 23.65 9.75
N THR A 151 6.33 23.03 10.82
CA THR A 151 6.97 23.03 12.14
C THR A 151 8.33 22.33 12.13
N ALA A 152 8.47 21.22 11.39
CA ALA A 152 9.74 20.53 11.25
C ALA A 152 10.76 21.35 10.43
N ILE A 153 10.29 22.09 9.42
CA ILE A 153 11.15 23.04 8.68
C ILE A 153 11.62 24.15 9.62
N ALA A 154 10.71 24.76 10.40
CA ALA A 154 11.06 25.82 11.34
C ALA A 154 12.10 25.35 12.36
N ILE A 155 11.89 24.17 12.98
CA ILE A 155 12.83 23.56 13.93
C ILE A 155 14.20 23.34 13.28
N ARG A 156 14.24 22.83 12.04
CA ARG A 156 15.50 22.62 11.30
C ARG A 156 16.23 23.92 10.93
N LYS A 157 15.49 25.02 10.72
CA LYS A 157 16.08 26.34 10.43
C LYS A 157 16.64 27.02 11.68
N LEU A 158 16.04 26.77 12.84
CA LEU A 158 16.36 27.46 14.10
C LEU A 158 17.41 26.74 14.96
N LEU A 159 17.55 25.42 14.83
CA LEU A 159 18.36 24.60 15.74
C LEU A 159 19.47 23.85 14.99
N PRO A 160 20.59 23.53 15.68
CA PRO A 160 21.63 22.68 15.13
C PRO A 160 21.06 21.34 14.65
N LEU A 161 21.58 20.84 13.53
CA LEU A 161 21.03 19.68 12.81
C LEU A 161 20.74 18.48 13.72
N ARG A 162 21.68 18.11 14.61
CA ARG A 162 21.50 16.99 15.54
C ARG A 162 20.33 17.18 16.52
N VAL A 163 20.16 18.38 17.06
CA VAL A 163 19.08 18.72 18.00
C VAL A 163 17.75 18.76 17.26
N ALA A 164 17.71 19.37 16.08
CA ALA A 164 16.52 19.40 15.24
C ALA A 164 16.03 17.99 14.85
N HIS A 165 16.94 17.09 14.45
CA HIS A 165 16.59 15.70 14.14
C HIS A 165 16.04 14.96 15.35
N TRP A 166 16.68 15.11 16.52
CA TRP A 166 16.22 14.48 17.76
C TRP A 166 14.82 14.96 18.17
N LEU A 167 14.58 16.27 18.15
CA LEU A 167 13.28 16.88 18.48
C LEU A 167 12.18 16.44 17.51
N VAL A 168 12.43 16.49 16.20
CA VAL A 168 11.45 16.08 15.18
C VAL A 168 11.11 14.60 15.34
N ARG A 169 12.10 13.74 15.60
CA ARG A 169 11.89 12.31 15.82
C ARG A 169 11.03 12.03 17.04
N TRP A 170 11.33 12.65 18.19
CA TRP A 170 10.53 12.47 19.41
C TRP A 170 9.13 13.04 19.28
N ARG A 171 8.97 14.23 18.69
CA ARG A 171 7.65 14.79 18.36
C ARG A 171 6.83 13.79 17.56
N ASN A 172 7.38 13.26 16.47
CA ASN A 172 6.65 12.35 15.59
C ASN A 172 6.30 11.03 16.31
N ALA A 173 7.21 10.50 17.13
CA ALA A 173 6.95 9.33 17.95
C ALA A 173 5.82 9.58 18.96
N ILE A 174 5.88 10.70 19.68
CA ILE A 174 4.85 11.10 20.65
C ILE A 174 3.50 11.30 19.95
N VAL A 175 3.47 12.03 18.84
CA VAL A 175 2.23 12.24 18.07
C VAL A 175 1.66 10.91 17.58
N GLY A 176 2.49 9.99 17.09
CA GLY A 176 2.06 8.66 16.69
C GLY A 176 1.46 7.85 17.84
N VAL A 177 2.15 7.82 18.99
CA VAL A 177 1.67 7.13 20.20
C VAL A 177 0.37 7.75 20.73
N LEU A 178 0.28 9.08 20.78
CA LEU A 178 -0.93 9.78 21.21
C LEU A 178 -2.10 9.52 20.26
N LEU A 179 -1.87 9.58 18.95
CA LEU A 179 -2.92 9.29 17.96
C LEU A 179 -3.45 7.86 18.12
N TRP A 180 -2.54 6.90 18.33
CA TRP A 180 -2.89 5.51 18.57
C TRP A 180 -3.64 5.32 19.90
N GLU A 181 -3.15 5.89 20.99
CA GLU A 181 -3.78 5.79 22.32
C GLU A 181 -5.17 6.44 22.34
N VAL A 182 -5.32 7.64 21.77
CA VAL A 182 -6.62 8.32 21.71
C VAL A 182 -7.58 7.56 20.82
N SER A 183 -7.12 6.99 19.70
CA SER A 183 -7.95 6.14 18.83
C SER A 183 -8.49 4.92 19.56
N ARG A 184 -7.69 4.32 20.45
CA ARG A 184 -8.09 3.15 21.26
C ARG A 184 -8.96 3.51 22.47
N ARG A 185 -8.59 4.53 23.23
CA ARG A 185 -9.25 4.87 24.51
C ARG A 185 -10.48 5.76 24.34
N ALA A 186 -10.51 6.60 23.31
CA ALA A 186 -11.58 7.56 23.06
C ALA A 186 -12.01 7.57 21.58
N PRO A 187 -12.51 6.44 21.04
CA PRO A 187 -12.84 6.31 19.62
C PRO A 187 -13.90 7.31 19.15
N GLU A 188 -14.92 7.61 19.97
CA GLU A 188 -15.96 8.59 19.61
C GLU A 188 -15.45 10.04 19.56
N PHE A 189 -14.45 10.37 20.38
CA PHE A 189 -13.76 11.65 20.24
C PHE A 189 -12.99 11.69 18.92
N MET A 190 -12.23 10.63 18.61
CA MET A 190 -11.45 10.56 17.38
C MET A 190 -12.34 10.62 16.13
N LYS A 191 -13.45 9.86 16.09
CA LYS A 191 -14.45 9.90 15.01
C LYS A 191 -14.97 11.31 14.76
N ARG A 192 -15.37 12.03 15.81
CA ARG A 192 -15.85 13.42 15.69
C ARG A 192 -14.77 14.35 15.17
N ARG A 193 -13.52 14.18 15.61
CA ARG A 193 -12.38 14.97 15.10
C ARG A 193 -12.12 14.71 13.62
N LEU A 194 -12.13 13.45 13.20
CA LEU A 194 -11.93 13.05 11.81
C LEU A 194 -13.07 13.55 10.91
N ARG A 195 -14.32 13.47 11.37
CA ARG A 195 -15.48 14.00 10.64
C ARG A 195 -15.33 15.50 10.39
N ARG A 196 -14.98 16.29 11.41
CA ARG A 196 -14.74 17.74 11.27
C ARG A 196 -13.60 18.07 10.30
N ILE A 197 -12.54 17.25 10.30
CA ILE A 197 -11.44 17.41 9.33
C ILE A 197 -11.95 17.15 7.91
N ALA A 198 -12.77 16.11 7.71
CA ALA A 198 -13.37 15.84 6.41
C ALA A 198 -14.29 16.98 5.95
N GLU A 199 -15.19 17.47 6.82
CA GLU A 199 -16.07 18.63 6.57
C GLU A 199 -15.29 19.86 6.12
N TYR A 200 -14.15 20.14 6.76
CA TYR A 200 -13.32 21.29 6.41
C TYR A 200 -12.64 21.18 5.04
N ASN A 201 -12.30 19.96 4.60
CA ASN A 201 -11.56 19.74 3.35
C ASN A 201 -12.45 19.43 2.14
N LEU A 202 -13.75 19.22 2.35
CA LEU A 202 -14.69 18.83 1.31
C LEU A 202 -15.60 20.00 0.90
N PRO A 203 -16.11 20.00 -0.35
CA PRO A 203 -17.09 21.00 -0.78
C PRO A 203 -18.34 21.01 0.11
N GLU A 204 -19.00 22.16 0.17
CA GLU A 204 -20.27 22.29 0.89
C GLU A 204 -21.32 21.32 0.32
N GLY A 205 -22.05 20.64 1.20
CA GLY A 205 -23.08 19.67 0.82
C GLY A 205 -22.57 18.29 0.41
N TYR A 206 -21.26 17.99 0.53
CA TYR A 206 -20.73 16.66 0.23
C TYR A 206 -21.27 15.59 1.19
N ASP A 207 -21.60 14.40 0.66
CA ASP A 207 -22.12 13.29 1.47
C ASP A 207 -20.99 12.57 2.24
N ILE A 208 -20.66 13.13 3.40
CA ILE A 208 -19.61 12.64 4.30
C ILE A 208 -20.01 11.31 4.94
N ASP A 209 -21.29 11.14 5.29
CA ASP A 209 -21.73 9.96 6.03
C ASP A 209 -21.78 8.72 5.13
N THR A 210 -21.95 8.87 3.82
CA THR A 210 -21.79 7.77 2.86
C THR A 210 -20.32 7.44 2.60
N HIS A 211 -19.46 8.45 2.43
CA HIS A 211 -18.10 8.24 1.90
C HIS A 211 -16.97 8.22 2.94
N PHE A 212 -17.21 8.70 4.16
CA PHE A 212 -16.18 8.89 5.20
C PHE A 212 -16.62 8.43 6.60
N LYS A 213 -17.65 7.55 6.69
CA LYS A 213 -18.13 6.94 7.94
C LYS A 213 -17.92 5.42 7.97
N PRO A 214 -16.70 4.94 8.27
CA PRO A 214 -16.44 3.51 8.46
C PRO A 214 -17.29 2.91 9.60
N PRO A 215 -17.69 1.62 9.50
CA PRO A 215 -18.44 0.93 10.55
C PRO A 215 -17.56 0.46 11.73
N TYR A 216 -16.28 0.81 11.75
CA TYR A 216 -15.29 0.39 12.76
C TYR A 216 -14.63 1.59 13.44
N ASN A 217 -13.94 1.39 14.57
CA ASN A 217 -13.25 2.48 15.25
C ASN A 217 -11.90 2.84 14.59
N PRO A 218 -11.46 4.11 14.68
CA PRO A 218 -10.12 4.52 14.26
C PRO A 218 -9.03 3.65 14.92
N GLY A 219 -7.96 3.34 14.18
CA GLY A 219 -6.86 2.50 14.68
C GLY A 219 -7.11 0.99 14.64
N ILE A 220 -8.35 0.54 14.43
CA ILE A 220 -8.68 -0.89 14.32
C ILE A 220 -8.43 -1.46 12.91
N SER A 221 -8.39 -0.63 11.86
CA SER A 221 -8.20 -1.11 10.48
C SER A 221 -6.88 -1.85 10.25
N GLY A 222 -5.88 -1.63 11.10
CA GLY A 222 -4.62 -2.39 11.07
C GLY A 222 -4.61 -3.63 11.99
N CYS A 223 -5.58 -3.77 12.89
CA CYS A 223 -5.58 -4.79 13.96
C CYS A 223 -6.76 -5.79 13.89
N ALA A 224 -7.94 -5.43 13.37
CA ALA A 224 -9.11 -6.34 13.34
C ALA A 224 -9.00 -7.49 12.32
N SER A 225 -7.99 -7.51 11.44
CA SER A 225 -7.72 -8.66 10.58
C SER A 225 -6.90 -9.76 11.26
N TRP A 226 -6.47 -9.58 12.52
CA TRP A 226 -5.52 -10.49 13.17
C TRP A 226 -6.14 -11.48 14.15
N SER A 227 -7.41 -11.32 14.54
CA SER A 227 -8.05 -12.18 15.56
C SER A 227 -9.37 -12.84 15.12
N THR A 228 -9.75 -12.74 13.84
CA THR A 228 -10.85 -13.52 13.27
C THR A 228 -10.33 -14.33 12.06
N PRO A 229 -10.64 -15.63 11.94
CA PRO A 229 -10.24 -16.45 10.78
C PRO A 229 -10.82 -15.96 9.44
N THR A 230 -11.72 -14.98 9.46
CA THR A 230 -12.30 -14.37 8.27
C THR A 230 -11.39 -13.26 7.76
N SER A 231 -10.45 -13.66 6.91
CA SER A 231 -9.59 -12.79 6.11
C SER A 231 -10.40 -11.68 5.44
N THR A 232 -10.46 -10.48 6.04
CA THR A 232 -11.02 -9.31 5.37
C THR A 232 -9.91 -8.73 4.51
N ARG A 233 -9.65 -9.43 3.40
CA ARG A 233 -8.61 -9.16 2.41
C ARG A 233 -8.94 -7.84 1.71
N ARG A 234 -8.00 -6.90 1.73
CA ARG A 234 -8.07 -5.65 0.96
C ARG A 234 -7.01 -5.73 -0.14
N SER A 235 -7.45 -5.96 -1.37
CA SER A 235 -6.70 -5.56 -2.55
C SER A 235 -7.38 -4.33 -3.16
N ALA A 236 -6.56 -3.45 -3.72
CA ALA A 236 -7.04 -2.44 -4.65
C ALA A 236 -6.99 -3.06 -6.06
N THR A 237 -8.05 -2.92 -6.85
CA THR A 237 -8.09 -3.42 -8.23
C THR A 237 -8.39 -2.28 -9.18
N ALA A 238 -7.61 -2.22 -10.26
CA ALA A 238 -7.83 -1.56 -11.54
C ALA A 238 -8.15 -0.08 -11.53
N VAL A 239 -7.29 0.64 -12.26
CA VAL A 239 -7.60 1.82 -13.06
C VAL A 239 -8.30 1.33 -14.32
N SER A 240 -9.59 1.61 -14.49
CA SER A 240 -10.33 1.20 -15.69
C SER A 240 -10.44 2.36 -16.65
N THR A 241 -9.92 2.26 -17.88
CA THR A 241 -9.96 3.36 -18.84
C THR A 241 -11.02 3.15 -19.91
N SER A 242 -11.85 4.17 -20.19
CA SER A 242 -12.77 4.16 -21.34
C SER A 242 -12.53 5.37 -22.23
N SER A 243 -12.51 5.13 -23.54
CA SER A 243 -12.53 6.17 -24.59
C SER A 243 -13.82 6.99 -24.53
N PRO A 244 -13.86 8.20 -25.12
CA PRO A 244 -14.90 9.20 -24.84
C PRO A 244 -16.34 8.85 -25.28
N THR A 245 -16.56 7.74 -25.98
CA THR A 245 -17.76 7.55 -26.81
C THR A 245 -18.81 6.58 -26.30
N THR A 246 -18.70 6.01 -25.10
CA THR A 246 -19.75 5.13 -24.57
C THR A 246 -20.13 5.47 -23.13
N SER A 247 -21.34 6.01 -23.00
CA SER A 247 -22.07 6.15 -21.74
C SER A 247 -22.76 4.82 -21.43
N THR A 248 -22.15 4.00 -20.57
CA THR A 248 -22.85 2.85 -20.00
C THR A 248 -22.86 3.03 -18.50
N THR A 249 -24.03 3.41 -17.98
CA THR A 249 -24.33 3.50 -16.56
C THR A 249 -24.27 2.09 -15.97
N TRP A 250 -23.24 1.79 -15.18
CA TRP A 250 -23.14 0.53 -14.45
C TRP A 250 -23.83 0.72 -13.09
N THR A 251 -24.94 0.02 -12.88
CA THR A 251 -25.66 -0.02 -11.61
C THR A 251 -25.38 -1.37 -10.94
N PRO A 252 -24.71 -1.43 -9.77
CA PRO A 252 -24.52 -2.69 -9.07
C PRO A 252 -25.85 -3.25 -8.56
N PRO A 253 -26.07 -4.57 -8.59
CA PRO A 253 -27.26 -5.18 -7.99
C PRO A 253 -27.26 -5.01 -6.47
N ALA A 254 -28.44 -4.73 -5.92
CA ALA A 254 -28.68 -4.58 -4.49
C ALA A 254 -28.44 -5.90 -3.73
N SER A 255 -27.56 -5.82 -2.72
CA SER A 255 -27.40 -6.64 -1.50
C SER A 255 -27.86 -8.11 -1.48
N CYS A 256 -26.94 -8.98 -1.03
CA CYS A 256 -27.15 -9.93 0.07
C CYS A 256 -25.96 -9.81 1.04
#